data_AF-A0A950IBJ7-F1
#
_entry.id   AF-A0A950IBJ7-F1
#
_cell.length_a   1.000
_cell.length_b   1.000
_cell.length_c   1.000
_cell.angle_alpha   90.00
_cell.angle_beta   90.00
_cell.angle_gamma   90.00
#
_symmetry.space_group_name_H-M   'P 1'
#
loop_
_entity.id
_entity.type
_entity.pdbx_description
1 polymer ?
#
loop_
_entity_poly.entity_id
_entity_poly.type
_entity_poly.pdbx_seq_one_letter_code
_entity_poly.pdbx_strand_id
1 'polypeptide(L)'
;MMLAMRTFVMLAILASACGCGGGGGGSPSPSSFAVATPTPTPTAPPAGPLALSAGSVALTLIGASTTVTASEPGYAGTVTPDASACGGVVSIAPAAAAAPATFTLTARGAGTCTLAFGDAFGQRTSLAVGVTVTQGSIK
;
A
#
# COMPACT_ATOMS: atom_id res chain seq x y z
N MET A 1 30.88 11.16 14.23
CA MET A 1 30.18 12.28 14.88
C MET A 1 28.86 11.74 15.43
N MET A 2 28.92 11.19 16.65
CA MET A 2 27.75 10.70 17.38
C MET A 2 27.05 11.90 18.02
N LEU A 3 25.74 12.01 17.87
CA LEU A 3 24.91 12.76 18.81
C LEU A 3 23.61 12.00 19.05
N ALA A 4 23.65 11.20 20.11
CA ALA A 4 22.46 10.71 20.79
C ALA A 4 21.76 11.91 21.47
N MET A 5 20.46 12.06 21.26
CA MET A 5 19.66 13.12 21.88
C MET A 5 18.36 12.53 22.43
N ARG A 6 18.49 12.02 23.66
CA ARG A 6 17.64 12.32 24.82
C ARG A 6 16.17 11.89 24.78
N THR A 7 15.96 10.71 25.36
CA THR A 7 14.80 10.28 26.13
C THR A 7 14.28 11.39 27.06
N PHE A 8 13.06 11.87 26.83
CA PHE A 8 12.29 12.66 27.81
C PHE A 8 11.25 11.75 28.45
N VAL A 9 11.57 11.29 29.66
CA VAL A 9 10.62 10.68 30.60
C VAL A 9 9.78 11.83 31.17
N MET A 10 8.47 11.81 30.91
CA MET A 10 7.50 12.68 31.60
C MET A 10 6.49 11.80 32.32
N LEU A 11 6.71 11.72 33.62
CA LEU A 11 5.87 11.14 34.66
C LEU A 11 4.81 12.18 35.06
N ALA A 12 3.53 11.85 34.93
CA ALA A 12 2.46 12.57 35.63
C ALA A 12 1.30 11.62 35.96
N ILE A 13 1.20 11.32 37.25
CA ILE A 13 0.13 10.61 37.95
C ILE A 13 -0.99 11.62 38.22
N LEU A 14 -2.27 11.27 38.01
CA LEU A 14 -3.37 11.78 38.85
C LEU A 14 -4.62 10.88 38.75
N ALA A 15 -5.05 10.35 39.89
CA ALA A 15 -6.28 9.59 40.10
C ALA A 15 -7.49 10.53 40.23
N SER A 16 -8.70 10.11 39.80
CA SER A 16 -9.94 10.83 40.08
C SER A 16 -11.18 9.92 40.10
N ALA A 17 -11.64 9.66 41.33
CA ALA A 17 -13.00 9.49 41.87
C ALA A 17 -14.09 8.66 41.14
N CYS A 18 -14.59 7.69 41.91
CA CYS A 18 -15.91 7.09 41.83
C CYS A 18 -17.04 8.13 41.96
N GLY A 19 -17.96 8.15 40.99
CA GLY A 19 -19.22 8.86 41.06
C GLY A 19 -20.39 7.89 40.90
N CYS A 20 -21.05 7.56 42.02
CA CYS A 20 -22.35 6.91 42.05
C CYS A 20 -23.43 8.01 42.07
N GLY A 21 -24.31 8.03 41.08
CA GLY A 21 -25.47 8.93 41.02
C GLY A 21 -26.58 8.27 40.23
N GLY A 22 -27.59 7.77 40.94
CA GLY A 22 -28.81 7.21 40.36
C GLY A 22 -29.87 8.26 40.05
N GLY A 23 -30.95 7.82 39.38
CA GLY A 23 -32.19 8.60 39.25
C GLY A 23 -32.98 8.22 38.00
N GLY A 24 -34.04 7.43 38.19
CA GLY A 24 -34.95 7.00 37.12
C GLY A 24 -35.91 8.10 36.65
N GLY A 25 -36.47 7.87 35.46
CA GLY A 25 -37.54 8.68 34.87
C GLY A 25 -38.01 8.02 33.58
N GLY A 26 -39.04 7.17 33.68
CA GLY A 26 -39.63 6.49 32.55
C GLY A 26 -40.28 7.45 31.56
N SER A 27 -39.94 7.30 30.29
CA SER A 27 -40.81 7.61 29.16
C SER A 27 -40.67 6.44 28.19
N PRO A 28 -41.77 5.84 27.70
CA PRO A 28 -41.67 4.81 26.67
C PRO A 28 -41.23 5.46 25.36
N SER A 29 -39.92 5.64 25.22
CA SER A 29 -39.30 5.86 23.92
C SER A 29 -39.54 4.59 23.10
N PRO A 30 -39.99 4.67 21.84
CA PRO A 30 -40.11 3.48 21.00
C PRO A 30 -38.74 2.80 20.95
N SER A 31 -38.68 1.55 21.40
CA SER A 31 -37.50 0.70 21.31
C SER A 31 -37.08 0.59 19.84
N SER A 32 -36.18 1.47 19.40
CA SER A 32 -35.43 1.26 18.18
C SER A 32 -34.58 0.03 18.44
N PHE A 33 -35.00 -1.11 17.90
CA PHE A 33 -34.16 -2.30 17.86
C PHE A 33 -32.82 -1.88 17.26
N ALA A 34 -31.77 -1.88 18.08
CA ALA A 34 -30.42 -1.73 17.58
C ALA A 34 -30.18 -2.94 16.67
N VAL A 35 -30.26 -2.72 15.36
CA VAL A 35 -29.85 -3.69 14.36
C VAL A 35 -28.42 -4.09 14.71
N ALA A 36 -28.23 -5.36 15.06
CA ALA A 36 -26.90 -5.89 15.31
C ALA A 36 -26.02 -5.55 14.11
N THR A 37 -25.00 -4.73 14.33
CA THR A 37 -24.00 -4.45 13.30
C THR A 37 -23.32 -5.78 12.98
N PRO A 38 -23.23 -6.18 11.70
CA PRO A 38 -22.60 -7.46 11.36
C PRO A 38 -21.16 -7.45 11.85
N THR A 39 -20.79 -8.42 12.68
CA THR A 39 -19.39 -8.65 13.04
C THR A 39 -18.64 -9.02 11.75
N PRO A 40 -17.59 -8.28 11.36
CA PRO A 40 -16.81 -8.65 10.18
C PRO A 40 -16.25 -10.06 10.38
N THR A 41 -16.54 -10.95 9.44
CA THR A 41 -15.91 -12.28 9.40
C THR A 41 -14.47 -12.10 8.93
N PRO A 42 -13.46 -12.64 9.64
CA PRO A 42 -12.08 -12.55 9.19
C PRO A 42 -11.92 -13.18 7.80
N THR A 43 -11.32 -12.42 6.88
CA THR A 43 -10.99 -12.91 5.54
C THR A 43 -9.83 -13.88 5.63
N ALA A 44 -9.97 -15.06 5.01
CA ALA A 44 -8.88 -16.03 4.95
C ALA A 44 -7.68 -15.45 4.18
N PRO A 45 -6.43 -15.77 4.57
CA PRO A 45 -5.26 -15.37 3.83
C PRO A 45 -5.21 -16.03 2.44
N PRO A 46 -4.50 -15.42 1.47
CA PRO A 46 -4.34 -15.98 0.14
C PRO A 46 -3.66 -17.36 0.13
N ALA A 47 -3.88 -18.12 -0.94
CA ALA A 47 -3.44 -19.51 -1.06
C ALA A 47 -2.02 -19.67 -1.64
N GLY A 48 -1.38 -18.58 -2.07
CA GLY A 48 -0.05 -18.60 -2.66
C GLY A 48 0.61 -17.23 -2.61
N PRO A 49 1.85 -17.08 -3.09
CA PRO A 49 2.56 -15.81 -3.07
C PRO A 49 2.06 -14.84 -4.15
N LEU A 50 2.28 -13.55 -3.91
CA LEU A 50 2.12 -12.50 -4.93
C LEU A 50 3.20 -12.65 -6.02
N ALA A 51 2.75 -12.85 -7.26
CA ALA A 51 3.61 -13.03 -8.43
C ALA A 51 3.42 -11.91 -9.45
N LEU A 52 4.50 -11.56 -10.17
CA LEU A 52 4.47 -10.62 -11.28
C LEU A 52 4.58 -11.36 -12.62
N SER A 53 4.02 -10.78 -13.69
CA SER A 53 4.21 -11.30 -15.05
C SER A 53 5.67 -11.23 -15.54
N ALA A 54 6.49 -10.38 -14.93
CA ALA A 54 7.89 -10.22 -15.24
C ALA A 54 8.71 -9.94 -13.97
N GLY A 55 9.95 -10.43 -13.92
CA GLY A 55 10.94 -10.08 -12.88
C GLY A 55 11.76 -8.84 -13.24
N SER A 56 11.80 -8.46 -14.51
CA SER A 56 12.47 -7.25 -14.98
C SER A 56 11.81 -6.64 -16.23
N VAL A 57 12.02 -5.33 -16.40
CA VAL A 57 11.56 -4.54 -17.54
C VAL A 57 12.71 -3.66 -18.04
N ALA A 58 12.88 -3.61 -19.37
CA ALA A 58 13.79 -2.68 -20.03
C ALA A 58 13.02 -1.78 -20.99
N LEU A 59 13.18 -0.47 -20.85
CA LEU A 59 12.62 0.55 -21.75
C LEU A 59 13.77 1.30 -22.43
N THR A 60 13.62 1.62 -23.71
CA THR A 60 14.71 2.20 -24.53
C THR A 60 14.48 3.65 -24.95
N LEU A 61 13.36 4.23 -24.56
CA LEU A 61 12.96 5.59 -24.91
C LEU A 61 12.16 6.22 -23.78
N ILE A 62 12.34 7.53 -23.56
CA ILE A 62 11.46 8.30 -22.69
C ILE A 62 10.04 8.31 -23.28
N GLY A 63 9.03 8.09 -22.44
CA GLY A 63 7.64 7.93 -22.86
C GLY A 63 7.28 6.53 -23.33
N ALA A 64 8.24 5.61 -23.53
CA ALA A 64 7.93 4.21 -23.78
C ALA A 64 7.18 3.62 -22.57
N SER A 65 6.18 2.80 -22.86
CA SER A 65 5.36 2.17 -21.85
C SER A 65 5.31 0.66 -22.00
N THR A 66 5.21 -0.04 -20.87
CA THR A 66 4.94 -1.47 -20.82
C THR A 66 3.94 -1.77 -19.71
N THR A 67 3.32 -2.95 -19.75
CA THR A 67 2.40 -3.40 -18.71
C THR A 67 3.00 -4.55 -17.91
N VAL A 68 2.71 -4.55 -16.61
CA VAL A 68 3.05 -5.64 -15.69
C VAL A 68 1.79 -6.01 -14.91
N THR A 69 1.53 -7.30 -14.76
CA THR A 69 0.40 -7.79 -13.98
C THR A 69 0.89 -8.43 -12.70
N ALA A 70 0.25 -8.10 -11.57
CA ALA A 70 0.46 -8.73 -10.29
C ALA A 70 -0.75 -9.61 -9.94
N SER A 71 -0.51 -10.87 -9.59
CA SER A 71 -1.58 -11.84 -9.30
C SER A 71 -1.19 -12.74 -8.14
N GLU A 72 -2.19 -13.15 -7.37
CA GLU A 72 -2.00 -14.01 -6.21
C GLU A 72 -3.19 -14.99 -6.09
N PRO A 73 -2.94 -16.31 -6.00
CA PRO A 73 -4.01 -17.30 -5.93
C PRO A 73 -4.91 -17.11 -4.71
N GLY A 74 -6.23 -16.97 -4.95
CA GLY A 74 -7.21 -16.77 -3.88
C GLY A 74 -7.27 -15.34 -3.32
N TYR A 75 -6.52 -14.39 -3.91
CA TYR A 75 -6.59 -12.98 -3.55
C TYR A 75 -7.31 -12.17 -4.63
N ALA A 76 -8.31 -11.40 -4.23
CA ALA A 76 -9.03 -10.44 -5.07
C ALA A 76 -8.93 -9.00 -4.51
N GLY A 77 -8.08 -8.80 -3.51
CA GLY A 77 -7.90 -7.51 -2.85
C GLY A 77 -6.99 -6.57 -3.64
N THR A 78 -6.72 -5.41 -3.05
CA THR A 78 -5.91 -4.37 -3.70
C THR A 78 -4.42 -4.71 -3.63
N VAL A 79 -3.73 -4.56 -4.76
CA VAL A 79 -2.27 -4.56 -4.86
C VAL A 79 -1.82 -3.11 -5.01
N THR A 80 -0.82 -2.72 -4.22
CA THR A 80 -0.27 -1.36 -4.20
C THR A 80 1.21 -1.38 -4.57
N PRO A 81 1.63 -0.74 -5.68
CA PRO A 81 3.04 -0.51 -5.97
C PRO A 81 3.66 0.53 -5.03
N ASP A 82 4.88 0.27 -4.59
CA ASP A 82 5.80 1.25 -4.02
C ASP A 82 6.83 1.66 -5.09
N ALA A 83 6.72 2.91 -5.53
CA ALA A 83 7.56 3.51 -6.56
C ALA A 83 8.53 4.56 -6.01
N SER A 84 8.74 4.59 -4.70
CA SER A 84 9.58 5.59 -4.02
C SER A 84 11.00 5.65 -4.57
N ALA A 85 11.57 4.53 -4.98
CA ALA A 85 12.91 4.44 -5.59
C ALA A 85 12.96 4.81 -7.10
N CYS A 86 11.81 5.04 -7.73
CA CYS A 86 11.68 5.11 -9.19
C CYS A 86 11.20 6.47 -9.73
N GLY A 87 10.97 7.48 -8.88
CA GLY A 87 10.32 8.74 -9.28
C GLY A 87 10.96 9.49 -10.45
N GLY A 88 12.28 9.35 -10.67
CA GLY A 88 13.00 9.94 -11.80
C GLY A 88 13.18 9.02 -13.02
N VAL A 89 12.87 7.73 -12.89
CA VAL A 89 13.14 6.70 -13.92
C VAL A 89 11.85 6.30 -14.63
N VAL A 90 10.78 6.01 -13.88
CA VAL A 90 9.52 5.49 -14.41
C VAL A 90 8.34 5.98 -13.56
N SER A 91 7.20 6.28 -14.19
CA SER A 91 5.91 6.37 -13.48
C SER A 91 5.10 5.10 -13.65
N ILE A 92 4.31 4.79 -12.62
CA ILE A 92 3.37 3.68 -12.59
C ILE A 92 1.93 4.19 -12.49
N ALA A 93 1.00 3.57 -13.23
CA ALA A 93 -0.43 3.82 -13.12
C ALA A 93 -1.22 2.52 -13.32
N PRO A 94 -2.35 2.32 -12.63
CA PRO A 94 -2.86 3.12 -11.51
C PRO A 94 -1.95 3.00 -10.27
N ALA A 95 -2.17 3.86 -9.27
CA ALA A 95 -1.43 3.81 -7.99
C ALA A 95 -1.79 2.59 -7.13
N ALA A 96 -2.91 1.92 -7.43
CA ALA A 96 -3.35 0.66 -6.84
C ALA A 96 -4.41 0.02 -7.75
N ALA A 97 -4.54 -1.30 -7.74
CA ALA A 97 -5.57 -2.03 -8.49
C ALA A 97 -5.91 -3.37 -7.81
N ALA A 98 -7.12 -3.89 -8.04
CA ALA A 98 -7.54 -5.19 -7.50
C ALA A 98 -6.86 -6.35 -8.25
N ALA A 99 -6.49 -7.41 -7.55
CA ALA A 99 -5.86 -8.61 -8.12
C ALA A 99 -6.87 -9.41 -8.99
N PRO A 100 -6.46 -9.89 -10.19
CA PRO A 100 -5.18 -9.67 -10.86
C PRO A 100 -5.03 -8.21 -11.34
N ALA A 101 -4.01 -7.53 -10.82
CA ALA A 101 -3.83 -6.09 -10.93
C ALA A 101 -2.91 -5.78 -12.11
N THR A 102 -3.37 -4.94 -13.04
CA THR A 102 -2.56 -4.49 -14.19
C THR A 102 -2.03 -3.09 -13.95
N PHE A 103 -0.71 -2.91 -14.15
CA PHE A 103 -0.03 -1.63 -14.01
C PHE A 103 0.71 -1.28 -15.31
N THR A 104 0.57 -0.03 -15.74
CA THR A 104 1.34 0.56 -16.83
C THR A 104 2.53 1.32 -16.27
N LEU A 105 3.72 0.95 -16.73
CA LEU A 105 4.97 1.62 -16.47
C LEU A 105 5.31 2.53 -17.65
N THR A 106 5.67 3.77 -17.40
CA THR A 106 6.06 4.74 -18.44
C THR A 106 7.42 5.36 -18.09
N ALA A 107 8.39 5.22 -18.98
CA ALA A 107 9.74 5.77 -18.80
C ALA A 107 9.71 7.31 -18.71
N ARG A 108 10.40 7.85 -17.70
CA ARG A 108 10.56 9.30 -17.45
C ARG A 108 11.99 9.78 -17.62
N GLY A 109 12.97 8.95 -17.25
CA GLY A 109 14.38 9.28 -17.30
C GLY A 109 15.22 8.03 -17.48
N ALA A 110 16.44 8.19 -18.01
CA ALA A 110 17.41 7.10 -18.06
C ALA A 110 17.84 6.71 -16.63
N GLY A 111 18.05 5.43 -16.39
CA GLY A 111 18.49 4.92 -15.09
C GLY A 111 17.95 3.54 -14.79
N THR A 112 18.25 3.04 -13.59
CA THR A 112 17.71 1.79 -13.07
C THR A 112 17.07 2.03 -11.71
N CYS A 113 16.01 1.27 -11.41
CA CYS A 113 15.37 1.30 -10.11
C CYS A 113 14.65 -0.02 -9.84
N THR A 114 14.26 -0.25 -8.58
CA THR A 114 13.48 -1.42 -8.18
C THR A 114 12.12 -0.95 -7.69
N LEU A 115 11.06 -1.49 -8.30
CA LEU A 115 9.68 -1.32 -7.83
C LEU A 115 9.31 -2.49 -6.92
N ALA A 116 8.57 -2.22 -5.85
CA ALA A 116 7.96 -3.26 -5.04
C ALA A 116 6.43 -3.24 -5.19
N PHE A 117 5.80 -4.40 -5.08
CA PHE A 117 4.35 -4.55 -5.07
C PHE A 117 3.97 -5.24 -3.77
N GLY A 118 2.96 -4.72 -3.09
CA GLY A 118 2.46 -5.29 -1.84
C GLY A 118 0.95 -5.49 -1.85
N ASP A 119 0.50 -6.45 -1.05
CA ASP A 119 -0.91 -6.72 -0.79
C ASP A 119 -1.30 -6.33 0.65
N ALA A 120 -2.55 -6.60 1.04
CA ALA A 120 -3.04 -6.33 2.39
C ALA A 120 -2.57 -7.33 3.45
N PHE A 121 -2.08 -8.52 3.04
CA PHE A 121 -1.60 -9.56 3.95
C PHE A 121 -0.08 -9.50 4.18
N GLY A 122 0.60 -8.50 3.62
CA GLY A 122 2.03 -8.24 3.82
C GLY A 122 2.95 -8.97 2.86
N GLN A 123 2.40 -9.67 1.86
CA GLN A 123 3.18 -10.25 0.76
C GLN A 123 3.82 -9.14 -0.06
N ARG A 124 5.06 -9.39 -0.51
CA ARG A 124 5.80 -8.46 -1.36
C ARG A 124 6.56 -9.17 -2.46
N THR A 125 6.62 -8.52 -3.62
CA THR A 125 7.44 -8.94 -4.75
C THR A 125 8.05 -7.72 -5.43
N SER A 126 9.19 -7.90 -6.10
CA SER A 126 9.98 -6.81 -6.67
C SER A 126 10.17 -6.95 -8.17
N LEU A 127 10.16 -5.82 -8.87
CA LEU A 127 10.45 -5.71 -10.30
C LEU A 127 11.68 -4.82 -10.51
N ALA A 128 12.69 -5.34 -11.23
CA ALA A 128 13.81 -4.53 -11.68
C ALA A 128 13.44 -3.75 -12.95
N VAL A 129 13.61 -2.43 -12.95
CA VAL A 129 13.35 -1.57 -14.11
C VAL A 129 14.63 -0.91 -14.57
N GLY A 130 14.91 -1.02 -15.86
CA GLY A 130 15.98 -0.29 -16.54
C GLY A 130 15.44 0.57 -17.67
N VAL A 131 15.91 1.80 -17.76
CA VAL A 131 15.62 2.72 -18.85
C VAL A 131 16.94 3.19 -19.45
N THR A 132 17.19 2.82 -20.71
CA THR A 132 18.35 3.28 -21.48
C THR A 132 17.86 4.24 -22.53
N VAL A 133 18.50 5.40 -22.72
CA VAL A 133 18.11 6.36 -23.75
C VAL A 133 19.26 6.54 -24.72
N THR A 134 19.10 6.04 -25.94
CA THR A 134 20.05 6.30 -27.02
C THR A 134 19.70 7.63 -27.67
N GLN A 135 20.32 8.73 -27.22
CA GLN A 135 20.19 10.01 -27.92
C GLN A 135 21.11 10.02 -29.14
N GLY A 136 20.54 10.06 -30.33
CA GLY A 136 21.30 10.45 -31.52
C GLY A 136 21.54 11.95 -31.48
N SER A 137 22.80 12.38 -31.38
CA SER A 137 23.15 13.79 -31.56
C SER A 137 23.02 14.14 -33.04
N ILE A 138 22.06 15.00 -33.40
CA ILE A 138 22.07 15.64 -34.72
C ILE A 138 23.05 16.82 -34.60
N LYS A 139 24.12 16.79 -35.40
CA LYS A 139 25.03 17.93 -35.58
C LYS A 139 24.54 18.80 -36.73
#